data_AF-A0A3D5PBF2-F1
#
_entry.id   AF-A0A3D5PBF2-F1
#
_cell.length_a   1.000
_cell.length_b   1.000
_cell.length_c   1.000
_cell.angle_alpha   90.00
_cell.angle_beta   90.00
_cell.angle_gamma   90.00
#
_symmetry.space_group_name_H-M   'P 1'
#
loop_
_entity.id
_entity.type
_entity.pdbx_description
1 polymer ?
#
loop_
_entity_poly.entity_id
_entity_poly.type
_entity_poly.pdbx_seq_one_letter_code
_entity_poly.pdbx_strand_id
1 'polypeptide(L)'
;MRKKVGWHEQGLIPILLYFQNGGTFTGSVNNSGEKEFRYRLSPTDGKIKAEVWYGPFCYEKSEILGNAEFAMDENGRSSAIDWIEGKYETMIPRRPA
;
A
#
# COMPACT_ATOMS: atom_id res chain seq x y z
N MET A 1 -8.15 0.85 -19.79
CA MET A 1 -8.48 -0.44 -19.12
C MET A 1 -7.69 -0.50 -17.82
N ARG A 2 -8.34 -0.66 -16.66
CA ARG A 2 -7.68 -0.74 -15.35
C ARG A 2 -6.82 -2.02 -15.30
N LYS A 3 -5.56 -1.90 -14.88
CA LYS A 3 -4.70 -3.09 -14.70
C LYS A 3 -5.16 -3.86 -13.45
N LYS A 4 -5.25 -5.19 -13.56
CA LYS A 4 -5.38 -6.05 -12.37
C LYS A 4 -4.04 -6.02 -11.65
N VAL A 5 -4.04 -5.66 -10.37
CA VAL A 5 -2.82 -5.66 -9.55
C VAL A 5 -2.76 -6.99 -8.82
N GLY A 6 -1.69 -7.75 -8.99
CA GLY A 6 -1.42 -8.95 -8.20
C GLY A 6 -0.76 -8.55 -6.88
N TRP A 7 -1.53 -8.09 -5.90
CA TRP A 7 -0.97 -7.50 -4.67
C TRP A 7 -0.01 -8.42 -3.89
N HIS A 8 -0.24 -9.73 -3.98
CA HIS A 8 0.60 -10.78 -3.39
C HIS A 8 1.62 -11.38 -4.37
N GLU A 9 1.75 -10.84 -5.58
CA GLU A 9 2.72 -11.32 -6.56
C GLU A 9 4.15 -11.15 -6.04
N GLN A 10 4.95 -12.20 -6.18
CA GLN A 10 6.32 -12.21 -5.69
C GLN A 10 7.13 -11.06 -6.30
N GLY A 11 7.75 -10.26 -5.44
CA GLY A 11 8.57 -9.12 -5.85
C GLY A 11 7.83 -7.79 -6.00
N LEU A 12 6.49 -7.78 -5.95
CA LEU A 12 5.73 -6.52 -5.98
C LEU A 12 5.86 -5.75 -4.66
N ILE A 13 5.64 -6.43 -3.53
CA ILE A 13 5.84 -5.90 -2.19
C ILE A 13 6.96 -6.71 -1.51
N PRO A 14 7.98 -6.06 -0.92
CA PRO A 14 9.12 -6.75 -0.31
C PRO A 14 8.71 -7.82 0.71
N ILE A 15 9.57 -8.83 0.87
CA ILE A 15 9.41 -9.90 1.88
C ILE A 15 9.57 -9.34 3.31
N LEU A 16 9.13 -10.10 4.32
CA LEU A 16 9.16 -9.67 5.73
C LEU A 16 10.55 -9.20 6.19
N LEU A 17 11.62 -9.90 5.78
CA LEU A 17 13.00 -9.58 6.16
C LEU A 17 13.40 -8.14 5.79
N TYR A 18 12.85 -7.59 4.71
CA TYR A 18 13.11 -6.19 4.33
C TYR A 18 12.63 -5.22 5.41
N PHE A 19 11.43 -5.43 5.95
CA PHE A 19 10.84 -4.58 6.99
C PHE A 19 11.48 -4.81 8.35
N GLN A 20 11.81 -6.06 8.68
CA GLN A 20 12.57 -6.39 9.91
C GLN A 20 13.93 -5.68 9.95
N ASN A 21 14.54 -5.45 8.80
CA ASN A 21 15.80 -4.72 8.67
C ASN A 21 15.64 -3.19 8.57
N GLY A 22 14.47 -2.63 8.90
CA GLY A 22 14.26 -1.19 8.88
C GLY A 22 13.79 -0.62 7.53
N GLY A 23 13.57 -1.46 6.52
CA GLY A 23 13.22 -1.04 5.17
C GLY A 23 11.86 -0.35 5.09
N THR A 24 11.81 0.84 4.47
CA THR A 24 10.57 1.52 4.12
C THR A 24 10.28 1.37 2.64
N PHE A 25 9.11 0.83 2.32
CA PHE A 25 8.64 0.64 0.95
C PHE A 25 7.54 1.65 0.61
N THR A 26 7.60 2.22 -0.59
CA THR A 26 6.53 3.05 -1.15
C THR A 26 6.15 2.52 -2.52
N GLY A 27 4.85 2.55 -2.82
CA GLY A 27 4.32 2.09 -4.10
C GLY A 27 3.20 2.99 -4.61
N SER A 28 2.88 2.84 -5.89
CA SER A 28 1.78 3.57 -6.53
C SER A 28 1.05 2.71 -7.55
N VAL A 29 -0.23 3.00 -7.76
CA VAL A 29 -1.03 2.45 -8.84
C VAL A 29 -1.59 3.61 -9.66
N ASN A 30 -1.22 3.63 -10.93
CA ASN A 30 -1.57 4.67 -11.89
C ASN A 30 -2.38 4.08 -13.05
N ASN A 31 -3.63 4.52 -13.19
CA ASN A 31 -4.48 4.19 -14.33
C ASN A 31 -4.89 5.47 -15.06
N SER A 32 -4.96 5.40 -16.39
CA SER A 32 -5.40 6.53 -17.21
C SER A 32 -6.85 6.91 -16.87
N GLY A 33 -7.07 8.19 -16.54
CA GLY A 33 -8.40 8.74 -16.22
C GLY A 33 -8.86 8.56 -14.76
N GLU A 34 -8.04 7.94 -13.91
CA GLU A 34 -8.31 7.74 -12.47
C GLU A 34 -7.33 8.58 -11.61
N LYS A 35 -7.66 8.78 -10.34
CA LYS A 35 -6.70 9.35 -9.37
C LYS A 35 -5.54 8.37 -9.16
N GLU A 36 -4.36 8.88 -8.88
CA GLU A 36 -3.23 8.05 -8.45
C GLU A 36 -3.45 7.57 -7.02
N PHE A 37 -3.31 6.26 -6.81
CA PHE A 37 -3.29 5.67 -5.47
C PHE A 37 -1.84 5.46 -5.05
N ARG A 38 -1.48 5.96 -3.87
CA ARG A 38 -0.14 5.79 -3.28
C ARG A 38 -0.24 5.10 -1.94
N TYR A 39 0.77 4.31 -1.63
CA TYR A 39 0.85 3.59 -0.37
C TYR A 39 2.28 3.51 0.15
N ARG A 40 2.41 3.34 1.46
CA ARG A 40 3.67 3.16 2.17
C ARG A 40 3.55 2.03 3.17
N LEU A 41 4.60 1.21 3.26
CA LEU A 41 4.82 0.23 4.30
C LEU A 41 6.14 0.55 5.01
N SER A 42 6.10 0.75 6.32
CA SER A 42 7.30 1.05 7.11
C SER A 42 7.28 0.36 8.46
N PRO A 43 8.44 -0.08 8.98
CA PRO A 43 8.53 -0.60 10.33
C PRO A 43 8.29 0.52 11.36
N THR A 44 7.51 0.19 12.40
CA THR A 44 7.30 1.04 13.58
C THR A 44 7.14 0.15 14.80
N ASP A 45 7.96 0.32 15.84
CA ASP A 45 7.82 -0.37 17.14
C ASP A 45 7.46 -1.87 17.08
N GLY A 46 8.18 -2.64 16.26
CA GLY A 46 7.93 -4.09 16.11
C GLY A 46 6.67 -4.43 15.30
N LYS A 47 6.15 -3.50 14.51
CA LYS A 47 5.00 -3.63 13.62
C LYS A 47 5.31 -3.11 12.22
N ILE A 48 4.45 -3.46 11.26
CA ILE A 48 4.42 -2.89 9.92
C ILE A 48 3.28 -1.87 9.88
N LYS A 49 3.61 -0.60 9.66
CA LYS A 49 2.63 0.47 9.43
C LYS A 49 2.35 0.58 7.95
N ALA A 50 1.07 0.51 7.57
CA ALA A 50 0.59 0.77 6.22
C ALA A 50 -0.13 2.13 6.18
N GLU A 51 0.12 2.91 5.13
CA GLU A 51 -0.48 4.24 4.94
C GLU A 51 -0.86 4.43 3.47
N VAL A 52 -1.98 5.12 3.20
CA VAL A 52 -2.48 5.38 1.85
C VAL A 52 -2.90 6.84 1.67
N TRP A 53 -2.70 7.36 0.46
CA TRP A 53 -3.08 8.71 0.07
C TRP A 53 -3.29 8.80 -1.44
N TYR A 54 -3.87 9.92 -1.90
CA TYR A 54 -3.90 10.23 -3.34
C TYR A 54 -2.61 10.93 -3.78
N GLY A 55 -2.11 10.60 -4.96
CA GLY A 55 -1.10 11.40 -5.63
C GLY A 55 -1.61 12.80 -6.04
N PRO A 56 -0.75 13.66 -6.62
CA PRO A 56 0.58 13.34 -7.14
C PRO A 56 1.72 13.54 -6.13
N PHE A 57 1.43 14.01 -4.92
CA PHE A 57 2.47 14.42 -3.99
C PHE A 57 3.15 13.24 -3.28
N CYS A 58 4.42 13.47 -2.87
CA CYS A 58 5.14 12.56 -2.00
C CYS A 58 4.54 12.55 -0.60
N TYR A 59 4.91 11.56 0.21
CA TYR A 59 4.33 11.32 1.53
C TYR A 59 4.34 12.57 2.42
N GLU A 60 5.46 13.31 2.44
CA GLU A 60 5.67 14.49 3.30
C GLU A 60 4.75 15.67 2.94
N LYS A 61 4.20 15.67 1.73
CA LYS A 61 3.36 16.75 1.19
C LYS A 61 1.89 16.34 1.02
N SER A 62 1.54 15.13 1.48
CA SER A 62 0.22 14.55 1.25
C SER A 62 -0.55 14.44 2.56
N GLU A 63 -1.87 14.56 2.46
CA GLU A 63 -2.78 14.18 3.53
C GLU A 63 -2.94 12.65 3.52
N ILE A 64 -2.69 12.02 4.68
CA ILE A 64 -2.86 10.58 4.84
C ILE A 64 -4.33 10.26 5.07
N LEU A 65 -4.92 9.49 4.15
CA LEU A 65 -6.35 9.19 4.12
C LEU A 65 -6.71 7.88 4.82
N GLY A 66 -5.71 7.04 5.09
CA GLY A 66 -5.87 5.82 5.87
C GLY A 66 -4.53 5.34 6.37
N ASN A 67 -4.55 4.76 7.57
CA ASN A 67 -3.41 4.05 8.13
C ASN A 67 -3.89 2.82 8.92
N ALA A 68 -3.02 1.84 9.05
CA ALA A 68 -3.21 0.66 9.89
C ALA A 68 -1.85 0.08 10.31
N GLU A 69 -1.83 -0.66 11.41
CA GLU A 69 -0.63 -1.34 11.91
C GLU A 69 -0.87 -2.86 11.98
N PHE A 70 0.15 -3.62 11.62
CA PHE A 70 0.12 -5.07 11.56
C PHE A 70 1.34 -5.66 12.28
N ALA A 71 1.23 -6.89 12.77
CA ALA A 71 2.36 -7.56 13.42
C ALA A 71 3.58 -7.67 12.48
N MET A 72 4.79 -7.60 13.03
CA MET A 72 6.04 -7.84 12.28
C MET A 72 6.31 -9.34 12.10
N ASP A 73 5.36 -10.01 11.44
CA ASP A 73 5.44 -11.41 11.05
C ASP A 73 4.81 -11.60 9.65
N GLU A 74 4.85 -12.83 9.11
CA GLU A 74 4.33 -13.10 7.76
C GLU A 74 2.81 -12.90 7.65
N ASN A 75 2.06 -13.18 8.72
CA ASN A 75 0.61 -12.98 8.74
C ASN A 75 0.26 -11.50 8.75
N GLY A 76 0.99 -10.71 9.53
CA GLY A 76 0.85 -9.26 9.59
C GLY A 76 1.27 -8.61 8.27
N ARG A 77 2.35 -9.09 7.63
CA ARG A 77 2.72 -8.67 6.28
C ARG A 77 1.60 -8.97 5.27
N SER A 78 1.07 -10.19 5.24
CA SER A 78 -0.04 -10.54 4.35
C SER A 78 -1.26 -9.66 4.59
N SER A 79 -1.61 -9.43 5.87
CA SER A 79 -2.74 -8.59 6.26
C SER A 79 -2.55 -7.13 5.84
N ALA A 80 -1.32 -6.61 5.88
CA ALA A 80 -1.00 -5.27 5.40
C ALA A 80 -1.23 -5.15 3.88
N ILE A 81 -0.88 -6.19 3.12
CA ILE A 81 -1.10 -6.25 1.67
C ILE A 81 -2.60 -6.29 1.36
N ASP A 82 -3.36 -7.15 2.04
CA ASP A 82 -4.83 -7.24 1.89
C ASP A 82 -5.51 -5.91 2.22
N TRP A 83 -5.03 -5.21 3.25
CA TRP A 83 -5.55 -3.90 3.62
C TRP A 83 -5.26 -2.85 2.55
N ILE A 84 -4.06 -2.84 1.96
CA ILE A 84 -3.73 -1.94 0.84
C ILE A 84 -4.64 -2.22 -0.37
N GLU A 85 -4.85 -3.50 -0.72
CA GLU A 85 -5.76 -3.90 -1.79
C GLU A 85 -7.18 -3.35 -1.55
N GLY A 86 -7.75 -3.60 -0.37
CA GLY A 86 -9.09 -3.09 -0.03
C GLY A 86 -9.18 -1.57 -0.05
N LYS A 87 -8.12 -0.86 0.38
CA LYS A 87 -8.06 0.60 0.28
C LYS A 87 -7.99 1.07 -1.17
N TYR A 88 -7.24 0.39 -2.03
CA TYR A 88 -7.20 0.69 -3.45
C TYR A 88 -8.57 0.53 -4.10
N GLU A 89 -9.29 -0.55 -3.81
CA GLU A 89 -10.64 -0.78 -4.37
C GLU A 89 -11.65 0.27 -3.91
N THR A 90 -11.56 0.71 -2.66
CA THR A 90 -12.45 1.73 -2.09
C THR A 90 -12.13 3.13 -2.60
N MET A 91 -10.85 3.51 -2.65
CA MET A 91 -10.40 4.85 -3.05
C MET A 91 -10.45 5.05 -4.56
N ILE A 92 -10.24 3.98 -5.32
CA ILE A 92 -10.27 3.97 -6.78
C ILE A 92 -11.42 3.03 -7.22
N PRO A 93 -12.68 3.43 -6.98
CA PRO A 93 -13.82 2.61 -7.35
C PRO A 93 -13.89 2.48 -8.86
N ARG A 94 -14.29 1.30 -9.34
CA ARG A 94 -14.54 1.10 -10.77
C ARG A 94 -15.69 2.02 -11.17
N ARG A 95 -15.46 2.86 -12.19
CA ARG A 95 -16.59 3.57 -12.80
C ARG A 95 -17.50 2.53 -13.46
N PRO A 96 -18.83 2.61 -13.25
CA PRO A 96 -19.75 1.84 -14.07
C PRO A 96 -19.52 2.22 -15.55
N ALA A 97 -19.61 1.20 -16.41
CA ALA A 97 -19.49 1.36 -17.86
C ALA A 97 -20.61 2.24 -18.42
#